data_AF-A0A450TYN0-F1
#
_entry.id   AF-A0A450TYN0-F1
#
_cell.length_a   1.000
_cell.length_b   1.000
_cell.length_c   1.000
_cell.angle_alpha   90.00
_cell.angle_beta   90.00
_cell.angle_gamma   90.00
#
_symmetry.space_group_name_H-M   'P 1'
#
loop_
_entity.id
_entity.type
_entity.pdbx_description
1 polymer ?
#
loop_
_entity_poly.entity_id
_entity_poly.type
_entity_poly.pdbx_seq_one_letter_code
_entity_poly.pdbx_strand_id
1 'polypeptide(L)'
;MRRRVLVDTGPLVAYLSERDNYHAWTRGQLEHIGFPLLTCEAVLTETCFLIGRNGGDAADPIEMLNRGWLSIPFDLSLESEAISHLMRKYANVPISLADSGCIPKK
;
A
#
# COMPACT_ATOMS: atom_id res chain seq x y z
N MET A 1 -20.36 -10.30 -5.00
CA MET A 1 -19.18 -10.34 -4.10
C MET A 1 -18.38 -9.07 -4.31
N ARG A 2 -18.06 -8.29 -3.26
CA ARG A 2 -17.15 -7.14 -3.38
C ARG A 2 -15.74 -7.66 -3.66
N ARG A 3 -15.08 -7.13 -4.70
CA ARG A 3 -13.70 -7.47 -5.04
C ARG A 3 -12.79 -6.85 -3.97
N ARG A 4 -12.00 -7.67 -3.28
CA ARG A 4 -11.00 -7.20 -2.31
C ARG A 4 -9.72 -6.87 -3.08
N VAL A 5 -9.32 -5.60 -3.07
CA VAL A 5 -8.15 -5.11 -3.80
C VAL A 5 -7.08 -4.72 -2.79
N LEU A 6 -5.89 -5.29 -2.96
CA LEU A 6 -4.69 -4.84 -2.25
C LEU A 6 -4.11 -3.63 -2.99
N VAL A 7 -3.80 -2.58 -2.24
CA VAL A 7 -3.16 -1.36 -2.76
C VAL A 7 -1.77 -1.23 -2.15
N ASP A 8 -0.82 -0.94 -3.02
CA ASP A 8 0.60 -0.81 -2.73
C ASP A 8 1.02 0.67 -2.60
N THR A 9 2.26 0.92 -2.20
CA THR A 9 2.81 2.27 -1.96
C THR A 9 2.69 3.17 -3.18
N GLY A 10 3.07 2.68 -4.36
CA GLY A 10 3.07 3.49 -5.60
C GLY A 10 1.70 4.11 -5.92
N PRO A 11 0.63 3.30 -6.04
CA PRO A 11 -0.72 3.83 -6.23
C PRO A 11 -1.20 4.75 -5.10
N LEU A 12 -0.87 4.49 -3.83
CA LEU A 12 -1.25 5.41 -2.74
C LEU A 12 -0.54 6.77 -2.87
N VAL A 13 0.76 6.77 -3.18
CA VAL A 13 1.52 8.00 -3.41
C VAL A 13 0.97 8.77 -4.61
N ALA A 14 0.71 8.09 -5.72
CA ALA A 14 0.15 8.73 -6.91
C ALA A 14 -1.27 9.27 -6.66
N TYR A 15 -2.09 8.58 -5.86
CA TYR A 15 -3.41 9.05 -5.48
C TYR A 15 -3.36 10.33 -4.64
N LEU A 16 -2.42 10.43 -3.69
CA LEU A 16 -2.31 11.56 -2.76
C LEU A 16 -1.52 12.74 -3.32
N SER A 17 -0.54 12.50 -4.19
CA SER A 17 0.29 13.55 -4.75
C SER A 17 -0.26 14.04 -6.09
N GLU A 18 -0.85 15.24 -6.12
CA GLU A 18 -1.31 15.88 -7.37
C GLU A 18 -0.19 16.12 -8.39
N ARG A 19 1.07 16.12 -7.93
CA ARG A 19 2.26 16.30 -8.76
C ARG A 19 2.76 15.00 -9.39
N ASP A 20 2.23 13.85 -8.97
CA ASP A 20 2.59 12.57 -9.57
C ASP A 20 2.03 12.47 -10.99
N ASN A 21 2.86 12.01 -11.93
CA ASN A 21 2.47 11.88 -13.34
C ASN A 21 1.28 10.93 -13.55
N TYR A 22 1.03 10.01 -12.61
CA TYR A 22 -0.07 9.06 -12.67
C TYR A 22 -1.27 9.47 -11.81
N HIS A 23 -1.28 10.64 -11.19
CA HIS A 23 -2.33 11.07 -10.26
C HIS A 23 -3.74 10.91 -10.82
N ALA A 24 -4.01 11.50 -11.99
CA ALA A 24 -5.33 11.46 -12.61
C ALA A 24 -5.78 10.04 -12.96
N TRP A 25 -4.85 9.20 -13.45
CA TRP A 25 -5.13 7.80 -13.77
C TRP A 25 -5.45 7.01 -12.51
N THR A 26 -4.59 7.11 -11.49
CA THR A 26 -4.73 6.38 -10.23
C THR A 26 -6.01 6.78 -9.50
N ARG A 27 -6.34 8.07 -9.44
CA ARG A 27 -7.62 8.53 -8.89
C ARG A 27 -8.82 7.88 -9.56
N GLY A 28 -8.87 7.90 -10.89
CA GLY A 28 -9.96 7.27 -11.64
C GLY A 28 -10.06 5.75 -11.39
N GLN A 29 -8.91 5.06 -11.27
CA GLN A 29 -8.90 3.63 -10.96
C GLN A 29 -9.39 3.34 -9.54
N LEU A 30 -8.86 4.03 -8.52
CA LEU A 30 -9.21 3.75 -7.12
C LEU A 30 -10.66 4.12 -6.82
N GLU A 31 -11.18 5.23 -7.37
CA GLU A 31 -12.58 5.62 -7.24
C GLU A 31 -13.52 4.62 -7.92
N HIS A 32 -13.10 4.06 -9.07
CA HIS A 32 -13.88 3.01 -9.75
C HIS A 32 -13.86 1.67 -9.01
N ILE A 33 -12.72 1.28 -8.44
CA ILE A 33 -12.58 0.07 -7.61
C ILE A 33 -13.43 0.20 -6.33
N GLY A 34 -13.44 1.38 -5.73
CA GLY A 34 -14.16 1.71 -4.52
C GLY A 34 -13.42 1.32 -3.23
N PHE A 35 -13.89 1.88 -2.13
CA PHE A 35 -13.30 1.74 -0.80
C PHE A 35 -14.12 0.78 0.10
N PRO A 36 -13.52 0.16 1.14
CA PRO A 36 -12.11 0.27 1.54
C PRO A 36 -11.16 -0.55 0.66
N LEU A 37 -9.97 0.00 0.42
CA LEU A 37 -8.84 -0.73 -0.16
C LEU A 37 -8.06 -1.44 0.96
N LEU A 38 -7.49 -2.60 0.67
CA LEU A 38 -6.71 -3.38 1.63
C LEU A 38 -5.23 -3.02 1.50
N THR A 39 -4.51 -2.90 2.60
CA THR A 39 -3.07 -2.63 2.61
C THR A 39 -2.41 -3.22 3.86
N CYS A 40 -1.14 -2.89 4.11
CA CYS A 40 -0.41 -3.25 5.33
C CYS A 40 0.36 -2.05 5.92
N GLU A 41 0.80 -2.17 7.17
CA GLU A 41 1.55 -1.14 7.89
C GLU A 41 2.85 -0.77 7.18
N ALA A 42 3.50 -1.72 6.51
CA ALA A 42 4.73 -1.46 5.77
C ALA A 42 4.48 -0.54 4.56
N VAL A 43 3.39 -0.77 3.80
CA VAL A 43 2.97 0.09 2.70
C VAL A 43 2.62 1.49 3.20
N LEU A 44 1.87 1.60 4.31
CA LEU A 44 1.56 2.91 4.90
C LEU A 44 2.81 3.65 5.36
N THR A 45 3.75 2.95 5.99
CA THR A 45 5.02 3.52 6.45
C THR A 45 5.80 4.14 5.30
N GLU A 46 5.96 3.40 4.19
CA GLU A 46 6.66 3.89 3.01
C GLU A 46 5.88 5.03 2.32
N THR A 47 4.55 4.93 2.25
CA THR A 47 3.69 5.98 1.68
C THR A 47 3.84 7.30 2.45
N CYS A 48 3.75 7.27 3.79
CA CYS A 48 3.94 8.44 4.64
C CYS A 48 5.32 9.07 4.43
N PHE A 49 6.37 8.24 4.36
CA PHE A 49 7.73 8.70 4.12
C PHE A 49 7.87 9.40 2.76
N LEU A 50 7.34 8.80 1.69
CA LEU A 50 7.44 9.36 0.33
C LEU A 50 6.61 10.63 0.16
N ILE A 51 5.41 10.69 0.71
CA ILE A 51 4.56 11.90 0.68
C ILE A 51 5.26 13.05 1.41
N GLY A 52 5.74 12.83 2.63
CA GLY A 52 6.48 13.86 3.38
C GLY A 52 7.75 14.31 2.67
N ARG A 53 8.51 13.37 2.10
CA ARG A 53 9.73 13.67 1.31
C ARG A 53 9.44 14.52 0.07
N ASN A 54 8.27 14.33 -0.54
CA ASN A 54 7.86 15.04 -1.75
C ASN A 54 7.10 16.34 -1.47
N GLY A 55 7.04 16.77 -0.19
CA GLY A 55 6.43 18.03 0.23
C GLY A 55 4.91 18.00 0.42
N GLY A 56 4.30 16.82 0.48
CA GLY A 56 2.91 16.63 0.92
C GLY A 56 2.81 16.39 2.43
N ASP A 57 1.59 16.19 2.94
CA ASP A 57 1.37 15.88 4.36
C ASP A 57 1.55 14.38 4.62
N ALA A 58 2.58 14.02 5.37
CA ALA A 58 2.88 12.63 5.74
C ALA A 58 1.75 11.98 6.57
N ALA A 59 0.81 12.75 7.13
CA ALA A 59 -0.34 12.24 7.85
C ALA A 59 -1.50 11.82 6.92
N ASP A 60 -1.52 12.20 5.65
CA ASP A 60 -2.62 11.91 4.73
C ASP A 60 -2.96 10.40 4.62
N PRO A 61 -2.00 9.47 4.51
CA PRO A 61 -2.32 8.04 4.48
C PRO A 61 -2.97 7.54 5.77
N ILE A 62 -2.62 8.13 6.92
CA ILE A 62 -3.22 7.81 8.22
C ILE A 62 -4.65 8.35 8.29
N GLU A 63 -4.89 9.55 7.75
CA GLU A 63 -6.23 10.11 7.68
C GLU A 63 -7.16 9.31 6.76
N MET A 64 -6.64 8.75 5.65
CA MET A 64 -7.39 7.79 4.83
C MET A 64 -7.79 6.54 5.62
N LEU A 65 -6.91 6.04 6.50
CA LEU A 65 -7.21 4.91 7.39
C LEU A 65 -8.29 5.28 8.40
N ASN A 66 -8.19 6.45 9.05
CA ASN A 66 -9.19 6.95 10.00
C ASN A 66 -10.58 7.10 9.38
N ARG A 67 -10.65 7.50 8.10
CA ARG A 67 -11.89 7.63 7.32
C ARG A 67 -12.44 6.30 6.81
N GLY A 68 -11.75 5.19 7.06
CA GLY A 68 -12.15 3.87 6.58
C GLY A 68 -11.99 3.69 5.07
N TRP A 69 -11.15 4.49 4.41
CA TRP A 69 -10.82 4.33 2.99
C TRP A 69 -9.77 3.25 2.78
N LEU A 70 -8.92 3.03 3.79
CA LEU A 70 -7.97 1.92 3.86
C LEU A 70 -8.37 0.98 4.98
N SER A 71 -7.96 -0.29 4.85
CA SER A 71 -8.09 -1.30 5.90
C SER A 71 -6.83 -2.16 5.91
N ILE A 72 -6.39 -2.54 7.11
CA ILE A 72 -5.20 -3.36 7.34
C ILE A 72 -5.64 -4.71 7.91
N PRO A 73 -5.98 -5.69 7.06
CA PRO A 73 -6.28 -7.05 7.51
C PRO A 73 -5.00 -7.91 7.70
N PHE A 74 -3.82 -7.31 7.49
CA PHE A 74 -2.53 -8.00 7.55
C PHE A 74 -2.01 -8.05 8.99
N ASP A 75 -1.54 -9.22 9.42
CA ASP A 75 -0.86 -9.41 10.70
C ASP A 75 0.51 -10.04 10.44
N LEU A 76 1.57 -9.27 10.61
CA LEU A 76 2.93 -9.75 10.35
C LEU A 76 3.33 -10.91 11.28
N SER A 77 2.83 -10.94 12.51
CA SER A 77 3.20 -11.96 13.48
C SER A 77 2.72 -13.34 13.03
N LEU A 78 1.51 -13.40 12.46
CA LEU A 78 0.92 -14.62 11.89
C LEU A 78 1.58 -15.04 10.57
N GLU A 79 2.16 -14.10 9.84
CA GLU A 79 2.61 -14.29 8.46
C GLU A 79 4.14 -14.30 8.29
N SER A 80 4.87 -14.13 9.39
CA SER A 80 6.32 -13.94 9.42
C SER A 80 7.11 -15.03 8.69
N GLU A 81 6.68 -16.29 8.79
CA GLU A 81 7.35 -17.41 8.12
C GLU A 81 7.22 -17.31 6.60
N ALA A 82 6.00 -17.09 6.09
CA ALA A 82 5.73 -16.94 4.66
C ALA A 82 6.45 -15.72 4.08
N ILE A 83 6.43 -14.59 4.80
CA ILE A 83 7.13 -13.36 4.41
C ILE A 83 8.64 -13.60 4.35
N SER A 84 9.23 -14.21 5.37
CA SER A 84 10.66 -14.50 5.39
C SER A 84 11.08 -15.46 4.28
N HIS A 85 10.21 -16.42 3.91
CA HIS A 85 10.44 -17.29 2.77
C HIS A 85 10.43 -16.52 1.45
N LEU A 86 9.46 -15.64 1.22
CA LEU A 86 9.38 -14.80 0.03
C LEU A 86 10.61 -13.89 -0.09
N MET A 87 11.01 -13.22 0.99
CA MET A 87 12.19 -12.35 1.00
C MET A 87 13.47 -13.11 0.65
N ARG A 88 13.64 -14.34 1.15
CA ARG A 88 14.79 -15.19 0.79
C ARG A 88 14.71 -15.69 -0.66
N LYS A 89 13.53 -16.12 -1.11
CA LYS A 89 13.31 -16.62 -2.46
C LYS A 89 13.62 -15.56 -3.51
N TYR A 90 13.23 -14.32 -3.23
CA TYR A 90 13.44 -13.19 -4.13
C TYR A 90 14.69 -12.40 -3.80
N ALA A 91 15.64 -12.88 -2.97
CA ALA A 91 16.81 -12.10 -2.53
C ALA A 91 17.68 -11.51 -3.66
N ASN A 92 17.60 -12.05 -4.89
CA ASN A 92 18.28 -11.49 -6.06
C ASN A 92 17.62 -10.22 -6.61
N VAL A 93 16.43 -9.86 -6.11
CA VAL A 93 15.70 -8.61 -6.34
C VAL A 93 15.41 -8.03 -4.96
N PRO A 94 15.89 -6.84 -4.61
CA PRO A 94 15.67 -6.28 -3.27
C PRO A 94 14.18 -6.02 -3.06
N ILE A 95 13.48 -7.00 -2.49
CA ILE A 95 12.05 -6.95 -2.16
C ILE A 95 11.90 -6.36 -0.76
N SER A 96 11.04 -5.34 -0.63
CA SER A 96 10.74 -4.72 0.66
C SER A 96 9.69 -5.52 1.44
N LEU A 97 9.47 -5.14 2.69
CA LEU A 97 8.37 -5.67 3.49
C LEU A 97 7.00 -5.26 2.92
N ALA A 98 6.91 -4.07 2.31
CA ALA A 98 5.70 -3.59 1.64
C ALA A 98 5.34 -4.50 0.45
N ASP A 99 6.33 -4.78 -0.41
CA ASP A 99 6.16 -5.65 -1.58
C ASP A 99 5.72 -7.07 -1.17
N SER A 100 6.39 -7.65 -0.16
CA SER A 100 6.09 -9.01 0.29
C SER A 100 4.73 -9.14 0.98
N GLY A 101 4.24 -8.09 1.65
CA GLY A 101 2.91 -8.03 2.25
C GLY A 101 1.75 -7.97 1.25
N CYS A 102 2.03 -7.53 0.01
CA CYS A 102 1.04 -7.43 -1.07
C CYS A 102 0.94 -8.68 -1.96
N ILE A 103 1.76 -9.71 -1.73
CA ILE A 103 1.75 -10.94 -2.55
C ILE A 103 0.60 -11.87 -2.10
N PRO A 104 -0.30 -12.27 -3.02
CA PRO A 104 -1.34 -13.25 -2.71
C PRO A 104 -0.74 -14.58 -2.24
N LYS A 105 -1.21 -15.05 -1.10
CA LYS A 105 -0.88 -16.39 -0.60
C LYS A 105 -1.60 -17.42 -1.46
N LYS A 106 -0.87 -18.43 -1.92
CA LYS A 106 -1.49 -19.62 -2.53
C LYS A 106 -2.04 -20.54 -1.46
#